data_AF-Q97IZ0-F1
#
_entry.id   AF-Q97IZ0-F1
#
_cell.length_a   1.000
_cell.length_b   1.000
_cell.length_c   1.000
_cell.angle_alpha   90.00
_cell.angle_beta   90.00
_cell.angle_gamma   90.00
#
_symmetry.space_group_name_H-M   'P 1'
#
loop_
_entity.id
_entity.type
_entity.pdbx_description
1 polymer ?
#
loop_
_entity_poly.entity_id
_entity_poly.type
_entity_poly.pdbx_seq_one_letter_code
_entity_poly.pdbx_strand_id
1 'polypeptide(L)'
;MISKDILKNKEYDFIKTNKHLGKNIILLGLSGSYSYGTNNENSDIDVRGVALNRKSDLIGMTSFEQYVDDNTDTCIYAFNKIINLLLNCNPNTIELLGLNKEHYLYLNEIGQELLNNKKIFLSKRAIHSFGGYATAQLRRLQNALARDSYPKEEKEKHIFNSVKNAVHDFSKRYSSFDEGSLKIYLDKSNQPGFDLEIYLDANLKHYPLRDYKNIWAEMSNIVKDYDKIGKRNKKKDDNHLNKHAMHLIRLFMMAIDILEKGEINTYRVHEKELLLNIRNGKFQKEDGNFSDDFYSLLKEYENRLTYAANNTSLPEEPNMTKVEEFVMSVNERVVKDEI
;
A
#
# COMPACT_ATOMS: atom_id res chain seq x y z
N MET A 1 -6.72 10.38 23.57
CA MET A 1 -5.93 11.15 22.58
C MET A 1 -4.49 10.67 22.71
N ILE A 2 -3.82 10.31 21.61
CA ILE A 2 -2.42 9.85 21.68
C ILE A 2 -1.53 11.05 22.01
N SER A 3 -0.74 10.95 23.08
CA SER A 3 0.22 11.99 23.46
C SER A 3 1.42 11.99 22.54
N LYS A 4 2.03 13.16 22.32
CA LYS A 4 3.34 13.33 21.68
C LYS A 4 4.44 12.55 22.40
N ASP A 5 4.24 12.24 23.69
CA ASP A 5 5.16 11.44 24.49
C ASP A 5 5.35 10.01 23.96
N ILE A 6 4.49 9.50 23.08
CA ILE A 6 4.66 8.19 22.46
C ILE A 6 6.03 8.04 21.78
N LEU A 7 6.56 9.12 21.19
CA LEU A 7 7.86 9.14 20.53
C LEU A 7 9.05 9.03 21.51
N LYS A 8 8.79 9.06 22.84
CA LYS A 8 9.81 8.82 23.88
C LYS A 8 9.94 7.35 24.24
N ASN A 9 9.02 6.50 23.80
CA ASN A 9 9.11 5.06 24.05
C ASN A 9 10.33 4.48 23.32
N LYS A 10 10.92 3.44 23.92
CA LYS A 10 12.12 2.76 23.41
C LYS A 10 11.95 2.24 21.97
N GLU A 11 10.73 1.86 21.60
CA GLU A 11 10.38 1.40 20.25
C GLU A 11 10.63 2.46 19.17
N TYR A 12 10.62 3.75 19.54
CA TYR A 12 10.88 4.87 18.64
C TYR A 12 12.32 5.41 18.73
N ASP A 13 13.25 4.71 19.40
CA ASP A 13 14.64 5.16 19.54
C ASP A 13 15.33 5.36 18.17
N PHE A 14 14.87 4.65 17.12
CA PHE A 14 15.34 4.83 15.74
C PHE A 14 15.22 6.28 15.24
N ILE A 15 14.26 7.06 15.76
CA ILE A 15 14.07 8.47 15.43
C ILE A 15 15.34 9.26 15.75
N LYS A 16 16.06 8.88 16.82
CA LYS A 16 17.29 9.54 17.26
C LYS A 16 18.55 8.85 16.75
N THR A 17 18.54 7.53 16.64
CA THR A 17 19.75 6.75 16.33
C THR A 17 20.00 6.57 14.84
N ASN A 18 18.97 6.69 13.99
CA ASN A 18 19.15 6.57 12.54
C ASN A 18 19.85 7.82 11.96
N LYS A 19 20.92 7.58 11.19
CA LYS A 19 21.77 8.64 10.59
C LYS A 19 21.06 9.59 9.63
N HIS A 20 19.90 9.21 9.07
CA HIS A 20 19.09 10.05 8.18
C HIS A 20 17.98 10.81 8.91
N LEU A 21 17.67 10.40 10.14
CA LEU A 21 16.61 10.98 10.95
C LEU A 21 17.18 12.01 11.93
N GLY A 22 16.73 12.01 13.18
CA GLY A 22 17.15 12.96 14.21
C GLY A 22 16.77 14.39 13.85
N LYS A 23 17.77 15.28 13.80
CA LYS A 23 17.58 16.70 13.49
C LYS A 23 16.97 16.97 12.11
N ASN A 24 17.04 16.00 11.19
CA ASN A 24 16.51 16.17 9.84
C ASN A 24 15.00 15.96 9.77
N ILE A 25 14.35 15.39 10.79
CA ILE A 25 12.90 15.23 10.79
C ILE A 25 12.25 16.61 10.87
N ILE A 26 11.28 16.87 10.00
CA ILE A 26 10.52 18.13 9.98
C ILE A 26 9.07 17.94 10.40
N LEU A 27 8.54 16.72 10.22
CA LEU A 27 7.14 16.40 10.47
C LEU A 27 6.99 14.92 10.82
N LEU A 28 6.27 14.64 11.91
CA LEU A 28 5.72 13.31 12.22
C LEU A 28 4.24 13.47 12.55
N GLY A 29 3.39 12.67 11.93
CA GLY A 29 1.95 12.67 12.14
C GLY A 29 1.40 11.27 12.30
N LEU A 30 0.27 11.17 13.01
CA LEU A 30 -0.54 9.97 13.02
C LEU A 30 -1.09 9.72 11.62
N SER A 31 -1.11 8.46 11.20
CA SER A 31 -1.77 8.00 9.97
C SER A 31 -2.88 7.01 10.33
N GLY A 32 -3.50 6.40 9.32
CA GLY A 32 -4.50 5.37 9.50
C GLY A 32 -5.71 5.82 10.30
N SER A 33 -6.23 4.92 11.12
CA SER A 33 -7.54 5.10 11.77
C SER A 33 -7.63 6.33 12.67
N TYR A 34 -6.54 6.69 13.38
CA TYR A 34 -6.48 7.90 14.19
C TYR A 34 -6.57 9.17 13.35
N SER A 35 -5.81 9.21 12.24
CA SER A 35 -5.82 10.35 11.32
C SER A 35 -7.18 10.58 10.67
N TYR A 36 -7.93 9.49 10.42
CA TYR A 36 -9.26 9.54 9.79
C TYR A 36 -10.40 9.79 10.79
N GLY A 37 -10.14 9.62 12.09
CA GLY A 37 -11.16 9.68 13.14
C GLY A 37 -12.01 8.41 13.24
N THR A 38 -11.48 7.28 12.77
CA THR A 38 -12.15 5.97 12.74
C THR A 38 -11.48 4.94 13.65
N ASN A 39 -10.66 5.41 14.61
CA ASN A 39 -9.97 4.56 15.56
C ASN A 39 -10.93 3.96 16.60
N ASN A 40 -10.60 2.75 17.07
CA ASN A 40 -11.25 2.08 18.18
C ASN A 40 -10.21 1.62 19.21
N GLU A 41 -10.63 0.86 20.23
CA GLU A 41 -9.74 0.40 21.31
C GLU A 41 -8.64 -0.56 20.83
N ASN A 42 -8.85 -1.22 19.69
CA ASN A 42 -7.92 -2.16 19.07
C ASN A 42 -7.18 -1.53 17.86
N SER A 43 -7.22 -0.20 17.72
CA SER A 43 -6.53 0.47 16.63
C SER A 43 -5.03 0.53 16.88
N ASP A 44 -4.28 0.02 15.91
CA ASP A 44 -2.83 0.21 15.85
C ASP A 44 -2.47 1.68 15.66
N ILE A 45 -1.25 2.03 16.08
CA ILE A 45 -0.71 3.39 15.94
C ILE A 45 0.23 3.43 14.74
N ASP A 46 -0.27 3.99 13.64
CA ASP A 46 0.51 4.22 12.44
C ASP A 46 1.16 5.61 12.48
N VAL A 47 2.47 5.70 12.21
CA VAL A 47 3.17 6.99 12.10
C VAL A 47 3.69 7.19 10.69
N ARG A 48 3.49 8.39 10.16
CA ARG A 48 4.08 8.82 8.88
C ARG A 48 4.80 10.14 9.07
N GLY A 49 5.85 10.38 8.29
CA GLY A 49 6.66 11.56 8.49
C GLY A 49 7.48 11.99 7.29
N VAL A 50 8.17 13.10 7.47
CA VAL A 50 9.10 13.69 6.51
C VAL A 50 10.40 14.03 7.21
N ALA A 51 11.52 13.63 6.61
CA ALA A 51 12.85 14.05 6.99
C ALA A 51 13.58 14.67 5.79
N LEU A 52 14.35 15.72 6.05
CA LEU A 52 15.21 16.34 5.06
C LEU A 52 16.24 15.33 4.55
N ASN A 53 16.52 15.41 3.25
CA ASN A 53 17.71 14.82 2.69
C ASN A 53 18.93 15.44 3.38
N ARG A 54 20.03 14.70 3.54
CA ARG A 54 21.27 15.29 4.08
C ARG A 54 22.03 15.99 2.95
N LYS A 55 22.96 16.87 3.32
CA LYS A 55 23.91 17.49 2.37
C LYS A 55 24.57 16.48 1.45
N SER A 56 25.02 15.34 1.97
CA SER A 56 25.61 14.26 1.16
C SER A 56 24.62 13.54 0.24
N ASP A 57 23.32 13.57 0.56
CA ASP A 57 22.25 13.03 -0.29
C ASP A 57 21.84 14.00 -1.42
N LEU A 58 22.14 15.29 -1.26
CA LEU A 58 21.81 16.35 -2.23
C LEU A 58 22.97 16.64 -3.19
N ILE A 59 24.19 16.76 -2.68
CA ILE A 59 25.38 17.18 -3.45
C ILE A 59 26.56 16.21 -3.32
N GLY A 60 26.36 15.08 -2.64
CA GLY A 60 27.36 14.04 -2.46
C GLY A 60 27.00 12.73 -3.16
N MET A 61 27.59 11.63 -2.69
CA MET A 61 27.45 10.30 -3.28
C MET A 61 26.48 9.39 -2.51
N THR A 62 25.72 9.92 -1.55
CA THR A 62 24.73 9.13 -0.80
C THR A 62 23.32 9.38 -1.32
N SER A 63 22.37 8.55 -0.90
CA SER A 63 20.96 8.70 -1.27
C SER A 63 20.07 8.31 -0.09
N PHE A 64 18.96 9.02 0.09
CA PHE A 64 17.95 8.70 1.07
C PHE A 64 16.56 8.87 0.45
N GLU A 65 15.78 7.79 0.49
CA GLU A 65 14.44 7.74 -0.08
C GLU A 65 13.37 7.73 1.00
N GLN A 66 13.49 6.80 1.95
CA GLN A 66 12.61 6.69 3.11
C GLN A 66 13.25 5.78 4.15
N TYR A 67 12.77 5.90 5.38
CA TYR A 67 12.97 4.92 6.44
C TYR A 67 11.64 4.25 6.77
N VAL A 68 11.64 2.92 6.92
CA VAL A 68 10.48 2.14 7.33
C VAL A 68 10.86 1.35 8.57
N ASP A 69 10.03 1.44 9.60
CA ASP A 69 10.08 0.62 10.79
C ASP A 69 8.86 -0.29 10.84
N ASP A 70 9.08 -1.59 10.71
CA ASP A 70 8.01 -2.58 10.70
C ASP A 70 7.43 -2.81 12.11
N ASN A 71 8.20 -2.51 13.17
CA ASN A 71 7.76 -2.75 14.55
C ASN A 71 6.74 -1.70 15.01
N THR A 72 6.94 -0.44 14.63
CA THR A 72 6.04 0.67 15.00
C THR A 72 5.14 1.16 13.86
N ASP A 73 5.02 0.40 12.76
CA ASP A 73 4.40 0.80 11.48
C ASP A 73 4.69 2.27 11.14
N THR A 74 5.98 2.62 11.13
CA THR A 74 6.43 3.98 10.90
C THR A 74 7.08 4.11 9.55
N CYS A 75 6.67 5.09 8.74
CA CYS A 75 7.31 5.38 7.46
C CYS A 75 7.63 6.88 7.36
N ILE A 76 8.91 7.20 7.24
CA ILE A 76 9.41 8.58 7.16
C ILE A 76 10.04 8.77 5.77
N TYR A 77 9.45 9.62 4.96
CA TYR A 77 9.90 9.89 3.60
C TYR A 77 11.00 10.94 3.59
N ALA A 78 11.95 10.80 2.66
CA ALA A 78 12.87 11.88 2.34
C ALA A 78 12.10 13.08 1.74
N PHE A 79 12.56 14.30 2.01
CA PHE A 79 11.91 15.53 1.56
C PHE A 79 11.72 15.56 0.03
N ASN A 80 12.77 15.28 -0.74
CA ASN A 80 12.63 15.29 -2.21
C ASN A 80 11.66 14.21 -2.71
N LYS A 81 11.61 13.06 -2.04
CA LYS A 81 10.66 11.99 -2.37
C LYS A 81 9.23 12.40 -2.05
N ILE A 82 8.97 12.97 -0.87
CA ILE A 82 7.61 13.37 -0.49
C ILE A 82 7.09 14.45 -1.44
N ILE A 83 7.94 15.41 -1.86
CA ILE A 83 7.55 16.45 -2.83
C ILE A 83 7.07 15.81 -4.14
N ASN A 84 7.80 14.84 -4.69
CA ASN A 84 7.36 14.15 -5.90
C ASN A 84 6.04 13.39 -5.70
N LEU A 85 5.84 12.75 -4.54
CA LEU A 85 4.57 12.06 -4.24
C LEU A 85 3.41 13.04 -4.09
N LEU A 86 3.64 14.22 -3.52
CA LEU A 86 2.66 15.29 -3.37
C LEU A 86 2.28 15.91 -4.72
N LEU A 87 3.25 16.16 -5.61
CA LEU A 87 3.01 16.64 -6.99
C LEU A 87 2.14 15.68 -7.82
N ASN A 88 2.14 14.40 -7.46
CA ASN A 88 1.29 13.39 -8.10
C ASN A 88 -0.03 13.15 -7.34
N CYS A 89 -0.35 14.00 -6.37
CA CYS A 89 -1.52 13.87 -5.51
C CYS A 89 -1.68 12.44 -4.94
N ASN A 90 -0.58 11.82 -4.50
CA ASN A 90 -0.63 10.44 -4.01
C ASN A 90 -1.49 10.34 -2.74
N PRO A 91 -2.57 9.52 -2.71
CA PRO A 91 -3.54 9.54 -1.62
C PRO A 91 -2.97 9.13 -0.25
N ASN A 92 -1.92 8.30 -0.25
CA ASN A 92 -1.31 7.77 0.97
C ASN A 92 -0.33 8.75 1.62
N THR A 93 0.12 9.76 0.88
CA THR A 93 1.08 10.75 1.40
C THR A 93 0.48 12.14 1.53
N ILE A 94 -0.42 12.52 0.62
CA ILE A 94 -1.04 13.85 0.67
C ILE A 94 -1.93 14.03 1.91
N GLU A 95 -2.43 12.93 2.48
CA GLU A 95 -3.18 12.94 3.74
C GLU A 95 -2.37 13.48 4.93
N LEU A 96 -1.04 13.44 4.86
CA LEU A 96 -0.15 13.98 5.89
C LEU A 96 -0.25 15.51 6.00
N LEU A 97 -0.72 16.21 4.95
CA LEU A 97 -0.90 17.67 4.92
C LEU A 97 -2.30 18.11 5.41
N GLY A 98 -3.17 17.15 5.70
CA GLY A 98 -4.58 17.37 6.06
C GLY A 98 -4.96 16.87 7.45
N LEU A 99 -3.98 16.60 8.32
CA LEU A 99 -4.23 16.17 9.68
C LEU A 99 -4.75 17.32 10.55
N ASN A 100 -5.51 16.99 11.60
CA ASN A 100 -5.78 17.93 12.68
C ASN A 100 -4.48 18.28 13.43
N LYS A 101 -4.47 19.46 14.07
CA LYS A 101 -3.27 19.98 14.76
C LYS A 101 -2.73 19.04 15.83
N GLU A 102 -3.62 18.39 16.58
CA GLU A 102 -3.30 17.42 17.63
C GLU A 102 -2.74 16.09 17.11
N HIS A 103 -2.91 15.79 15.82
CA HIS A 103 -2.41 14.56 15.20
C HIS A 103 -0.98 14.71 14.66
N TYR A 104 -0.42 15.92 14.65
CA TYR A 104 1.02 16.11 14.42
C TYR A 104 1.78 15.86 15.73
N LEU A 105 2.49 14.73 15.77
CA LEU A 105 3.32 14.34 16.91
C LEU A 105 4.59 15.19 17.00
N TYR A 106 5.13 15.59 15.85
CA TYR A 106 6.26 16.52 15.74
C TYR A 106 6.09 17.41 14.52
N LEU A 107 6.45 18.68 14.65
CA LEU A 107 6.42 19.65 13.57
C LEU A 107 7.41 20.77 13.90
N ASN A 108 8.38 21.03 13.02
CA ASN A 108 9.27 22.19 13.14
C ASN A 108 8.87 23.29 12.14
N GLU A 109 9.68 24.36 12.05
CA GLU A 109 9.39 25.51 11.18
C GLU A 109 9.30 25.11 9.69
N ILE A 110 10.25 24.31 9.18
CA ILE A 110 10.23 23.82 7.80
C ILE A 110 9.01 22.92 7.54
N GLY A 111 8.64 22.06 8.49
CA GLY A 111 7.42 21.27 8.41
C GLY A 111 6.17 22.13 8.36
N GLN A 112 6.13 23.22 9.13
CA GLN A 112 5.04 24.19 9.08
C GLN A 112 4.99 24.95 7.74
N GLU A 113 6.13 25.30 7.17
CA GLU A 113 6.22 25.87 5.81
C GLU A 113 5.65 24.91 4.75
N LEU A 114 5.94 23.60 4.85
CA LEU A 114 5.37 22.59 3.97
C LEU A 114 3.83 22.55 4.07
N LEU A 115 3.29 22.61 5.29
CA LEU A 115 1.84 22.65 5.51
C LEU A 115 1.20 23.94 4.96
N ASN A 116 1.86 25.09 5.12
CA ASN A 116 1.39 26.37 4.61
C ASN A 116 1.36 26.38 3.07
N ASN A 117 2.29 25.67 2.43
CA ASN A 117 2.39 25.54 1.00
C ASN A 117 1.52 24.43 0.39
N LYS A 118 0.75 23.66 1.17
CA LYS A 118 0.06 22.44 0.68
C LYS A 118 -0.77 22.61 -0.61
N LYS A 119 -1.32 23.80 -0.87
CA LYS A 119 -2.12 24.10 -2.06
C LYS A 119 -1.30 24.12 -3.36
N ILE A 120 0.01 24.37 -3.32
CA ILE A 120 0.84 24.44 -4.54
C ILE A 120 1.00 23.08 -5.23
N PHE A 121 0.76 21.99 -4.49
CA PHE A 121 0.83 20.61 -4.99
C PHE A 121 -0.46 20.14 -5.67
N LEU A 122 -1.58 20.83 -5.47
CA LEU A 122 -2.89 20.38 -5.96
C LEU A 122 -3.07 20.69 -7.45
N SER A 123 -3.50 19.69 -8.20
CA SER A 123 -3.86 19.79 -9.62
C SER A 123 -4.87 18.71 -10.00
N LYS A 124 -5.35 18.76 -11.25
CA LYS A 124 -6.21 17.73 -11.84
C LYS A 124 -5.58 16.34 -11.91
N ARG A 125 -4.27 16.21 -11.65
CA ARG A 125 -3.64 14.90 -11.38
C ARG A 125 -4.33 14.12 -10.25
N ALA A 126 -5.00 14.81 -9.32
CA ALA A 126 -5.82 14.19 -8.28
C ALA A 126 -6.92 13.27 -8.86
N ILE A 127 -7.50 13.60 -10.02
CA ILE A 127 -8.54 12.80 -10.69
C ILE A 127 -7.99 11.40 -10.99
N HIS A 128 -6.85 11.34 -11.68
CA HIS A 128 -6.23 10.07 -12.07
C HIS A 128 -5.67 9.32 -10.85
N SER A 129 -5.04 10.03 -9.93
CA SER A 129 -4.41 9.44 -8.75
C SER A 129 -5.43 8.79 -7.81
N PHE A 130 -6.47 9.54 -7.39
CA PHE A 130 -7.51 9.02 -6.52
C PHE A 130 -8.43 8.04 -7.26
N GLY A 131 -8.78 8.31 -8.51
CA GLY A 131 -9.59 7.40 -9.33
C GLY A 131 -8.92 6.04 -9.52
N GLY A 132 -7.65 6.02 -9.93
CA GLY A 132 -6.88 4.79 -10.10
C GLY A 132 -6.72 4.01 -8.78
N TYR A 133 -6.51 4.72 -7.67
CA TYR A 133 -6.41 4.10 -6.35
C TYR A 133 -7.75 3.54 -5.87
N ALA A 134 -8.86 4.27 -6.04
CA ALA A 134 -10.20 3.82 -5.70
C ALA A 134 -10.60 2.58 -6.53
N THR A 135 -10.36 2.57 -7.84
CA THR A 135 -10.57 1.39 -8.69
C THR A 135 -9.74 0.19 -8.21
N ALA A 136 -8.47 0.41 -7.84
CA ALA A 136 -7.63 -0.65 -7.30
C ALA A 136 -8.15 -1.20 -5.95
N GLN A 137 -8.65 -0.33 -5.07
CA GLN A 137 -9.26 -0.73 -3.79
C GLN A 137 -10.58 -1.48 -3.99
N LEU A 138 -11.46 -1.01 -4.89
CA LEU A 138 -12.70 -1.70 -5.24
C LEU A 138 -12.43 -3.09 -5.80
N ARG A 139 -11.48 -3.22 -6.73
CA ARG A 139 -11.06 -4.53 -7.26
C ARG A 139 -10.51 -5.45 -6.16
N ARG A 140 -9.75 -4.91 -5.19
CA ARG A 140 -9.26 -5.69 -4.04
C ARG A 140 -10.40 -6.16 -3.14
N LEU A 141 -11.43 -5.33 -2.93
CA LEU A 141 -12.62 -5.67 -2.18
C LEU A 141 -13.40 -6.79 -2.88
N GLN A 142 -13.73 -6.60 -4.16
CA GLN A 142 -14.42 -7.60 -4.99
C GLN A 142 -13.68 -8.94 -5.03
N ASN A 143 -12.35 -8.90 -5.21
CA ASN A 143 -11.53 -10.10 -5.20
C ASN A 143 -11.50 -10.81 -3.84
N ALA A 144 -11.62 -10.07 -2.73
CA ALA A 144 -11.69 -10.68 -1.40
C ALA A 144 -13.04 -11.38 -1.22
N LEU A 145 -14.14 -10.69 -1.54
CA LEU A 145 -15.50 -11.24 -1.48
C LEU A 145 -15.68 -12.48 -2.38
N ALA A 146 -15.16 -12.45 -3.61
CA ALA A 146 -15.22 -13.59 -4.53
C ALA A 146 -14.34 -14.78 -4.09
N ARG A 147 -13.34 -14.55 -3.23
CA ARG A 147 -12.54 -15.63 -2.64
C ARG A 147 -13.21 -16.22 -1.41
N ASP A 148 -14.01 -15.44 -0.69
CA ASP A 148 -14.76 -15.88 0.48
C ASP A 148 -16.02 -16.68 0.12
N SER A 149 -16.53 -16.55 -1.11
CA SER A 149 -17.68 -17.33 -1.62
C SER A 149 -17.34 -18.72 -2.18
N TYR A 150 -16.05 -19.08 -2.30
CA TYR A 150 -15.62 -20.39 -2.78
C TYR A 150 -15.14 -21.28 -1.62
N PRO A 151 -15.65 -22.51 -1.46
CA PRO A 151 -15.17 -23.44 -0.43
C PRO A 151 -13.66 -23.65 -0.60
N LYS A 152 -12.89 -23.31 0.45
CA LYS A 152 -11.43 -23.37 0.46
C LYS A 152 -10.91 -24.77 0.07
N GLU A 153 -11.61 -25.81 0.50
CA GLU A 153 -11.32 -27.21 0.19
C GLU A 153 -11.50 -27.53 -1.30
N GLU A 154 -12.50 -26.96 -1.98
CA GLU A 154 -12.70 -27.16 -3.42
C GLU A 154 -11.60 -26.48 -4.21
N LYS A 155 -11.21 -25.26 -3.81
CA LYS A 155 -10.13 -24.52 -4.48
C LYS A 155 -8.78 -25.22 -4.31
N GLU A 156 -8.48 -25.71 -3.11
CA GLU A 156 -7.28 -26.50 -2.86
C GLU A 156 -7.30 -27.80 -3.66
N LYS A 157 -8.43 -28.51 -3.73
CA LYS A 157 -8.60 -29.69 -4.61
C LYS A 157 -8.42 -29.34 -6.08
N HIS A 158 -8.95 -28.22 -6.57
CA HIS A 158 -8.80 -27.79 -7.96
C HIS A 158 -7.34 -27.44 -8.30
N ILE A 159 -6.65 -26.67 -7.46
CA ILE A 159 -5.23 -26.34 -7.66
C ILE A 159 -4.39 -27.63 -7.58
N PHE A 160 -4.66 -28.50 -6.59
CA PHE A 160 -3.98 -29.78 -6.46
C PHE A 160 -4.17 -30.67 -7.69
N ASN A 161 -5.40 -30.77 -8.22
CA ASN A 161 -5.68 -31.52 -9.45
C ASN A 161 -4.98 -30.91 -10.67
N SER A 162 -4.95 -29.59 -10.79
CA SER A 162 -4.23 -28.89 -11.86
C SER A 162 -2.72 -29.14 -11.79
N VAL A 163 -2.12 -29.07 -10.60
CA VAL A 163 -0.70 -29.37 -10.40
C VAL A 163 -0.42 -30.84 -10.70
N LYS A 164 -1.26 -31.77 -10.22
CA LYS A 164 -1.12 -33.20 -10.50
C LYS A 164 -1.15 -33.50 -12.00
N ASN A 165 -2.04 -32.85 -12.74
CA ASN A 165 -2.12 -32.97 -14.20
C ASN A 165 -0.87 -32.38 -14.87
N ALA A 166 -0.41 -31.21 -14.45
CA ALA A 166 0.79 -30.58 -14.99
C ALA A 166 2.06 -31.41 -14.73
N VAL A 167 2.19 -31.99 -13.54
CA VAL A 167 3.28 -32.93 -13.17
C VAL A 167 3.24 -34.17 -14.06
N HIS A 168 2.06 -34.75 -14.26
CA HIS A 168 1.88 -35.91 -15.15
C HIS A 168 2.25 -35.57 -16.60
N ASP A 169 1.76 -34.46 -17.13
CA ASP A 169 1.98 -34.06 -18.52
C ASP A 169 3.42 -33.64 -18.80
N PHE A 170 4.10 -33.04 -17.82
CA PHE A 170 5.53 -32.77 -17.87
C PHE A 170 6.32 -34.07 -17.92
N SER A 171 6.09 -34.98 -16.97
CA SER A 171 6.82 -36.25 -16.90
C SER A 171 6.59 -37.12 -18.12
N LYS A 172 5.40 -37.09 -18.71
CA LYS A 172 5.13 -37.77 -19.99
C LYS A 172 6.01 -37.20 -21.12
N ARG A 173 6.12 -35.88 -21.22
CA ARG A 173 6.86 -35.20 -22.30
C ARG A 173 8.38 -35.37 -22.20
N TYR A 174 8.93 -35.43 -20.99
CA TYR A 174 10.39 -35.44 -20.80
C TYR A 174 10.93 -36.75 -20.19
N SER A 175 10.11 -37.80 -20.12
CA SER A 175 10.45 -39.11 -19.51
C SER A 175 11.73 -39.76 -20.05
N SER A 176 11.99 -39.66 -21.36
CA SER A 176 13.22 -40.12 -22.00
C SER A 176 13.39 -39.45 -23.37
N PHE A 177 14.57 -38.91 -23.63
CA PHE A 177 15.01 -38.37 -24.91
C PHE A 177 16.51 -38.68 -25.12
N ASP A 178 17.03 -38.48 -26.33
CA ASP A 178 18.36 -38.96 -26.73
C ASP A 178 19.49 -38.44 -25.82
N GLU A 179 19.34 -37.22 -25.30
CA GLU A 179 20.33 -36.53 -24.47
C GLU A 179 20.02 -36.58 -22.95
N GLY A 180 19.00 -37.33 -22.51
CA GLY A 180 18.67 -37.41 -21.09
C GLY A 180 17.25 -37.85 -20.72
N SER A 181 16.93 -37.67 -19.45
CA SER A 181 15.61 -37.92 -18.87
C SER A 181 15.31 -36.91 -17.76
N LEU A 182 14.09 -36.38 -17.75
CA LEU A 182 13.58 -35.52 -16.69
C LEU A 182 12.22 -36.04 -16.22
N LYS A 183 12.09 -36.29 -14.93
CA LYS A 183 10.86 -36.75 -14.31
C LYS A 183 10.59 -35.95 -13.06
N ILE A 184 9.39 -35.36 -13.00
CA ILE A 184 8.87 -34.77 -11.77
C ILE A 184 7.73 -35.61 -11.22
N TYR A 185 7.64 -35.72 -9.90
CA TYR A 185 6.60 -36.50 -9.24
C TYR A 185 6.30 -35.97 -7.85
N LEU A 186 5.11 -36.28 -7.35
CA LEU A 186 4.71 -35.95 -5.99
C LEU A 186 5.05 -37.14 -5.07
N ASP A 187 5.72 -36.86 -3.95
CA ASP A 187 5.99 -37.86 -2.90
C ASP A 187 5.92 -37.21 -1.50
N LYS A 188 6.03 -37.99 -0.43
CA LYS A 188 6.01 -37.49 0.95
C LYS A 188 7.15 -36.50 1.18
N SER A 189 6.82 -35.33 1.74
CA SER A 189 7.84 -34.33 2.06
C SER A 189 8.66 -34.76 3.27
N ASN A 190 9.96 -34.48 3.21
CA ASN A 190 10.86 -34.57 4.36
C ASN A 190 10.96 -33.25 5.14
N GLN A 191 10.24 -32.20 4.71
CA GLN A 191 10.26 -30.89 5.36
C GLN A 191 9.16 -30.76 6.45
N PRO A 192 9.47 -30.21 7.63
CA PRO A 192 8.47 -29.97 8.67
C PRO A 192 7.35 -29.04 8.17
N GLY A 193 6.10 -29.51 8.23
CA GLY A 193 4.91 -28.71 7.89
C GLY A 193 4.32 -28.96 6.49
N PHE A 194 4.85 -29.91 5.73
CA PHE A 194 4.30 -30.33 4.43
C PHE A 194 4.04 -31.84 4.39
N ASP A 195 2.88 -32.26 3.88
CA ASP A 195 2.54 -33.68 3.72
C ASP A 195 3.10 -34.27 2.41
N LEU A 196 3.23 -33.44 1.37
CA LEU A 196 3.70 -33.81 0.03
C LEU A 196 4.72 -32.78 -0.48
N GLU A 197 5.56 -33.18 -1.42
CA GLU A 197 6.55 -32.35 -2.11
C GLU A 197 6.68 -32.77 -3.57
N ILE A 198 7.05 -31.83 -4.45
CA ILE A 198 7.43 -32.12 -5.84
C ILE A 198 8.92 -32.46 -5.89
N TYR A 199 9.24 -33.70 -6.23
CA TYR A 199 10.60 -34.17 -6.48
C TYR A 199 10.95 -34.13 -7.96
N LEU A 200 12.24 -33.99 -8.27
CA LEU A 200 12.81 -33.99 -9.62
C LEU A 200 13.94 -35.01 -9.71
N ASP A 201 13.78 -35.98 -10.60
CA ASP A 201 14.86 -36.83 -11.10
C ASP A 201 15.33 -36.27 -12.46
N ALA A 202 16.62 -35.91 -12.55
CA ALA A 202 17.18 -35.30 -13.75
C ALA A 202 18.50 -35.96 -14.14
N ASN A 203 18.59 -36.40 -15.41
CA ASN A 203 19.82 -36.84 -16.04
C ASN A 203 19.93 -36.13 -17.40
N LEU A 204 20.89 -35.23 -17.55
CA LEU A 204 21.08 -34.45 -18.78
C LEU A 204 22.54 -34.54 -19.19
N LYS A 205 22.82 -34.95 -20.44
CA LYS A 205 24.18 -35.04 -20.97
C LYS A 205 24.24 -34.40 -22.35
N HIS A 206 25.07 -33.36 -22.48
CA HIS A 206 25.21 -32.61 -23.74
C HIS A 206 23.89 -32.00 -24.25
N TYR A 207 23.00 -31.58 -23.33
CA TYR A 207 21.70 -31.01 -23.67
C TYR A 207 21.77 -29.50 -23.98
N PRO A 208 21.05 -28.98 -24.99
CA PRO A 208 21.08 -27.56 -25.32
C PRO A 208 20.54 -26.66 -24.19
N LEU A 209 21.33 -25.63 -23.82
CA LEU A 209 20.98 -24.72 -22.73
C LEU A 209 19.69 -23.91 -23.00
N ARG A 210 19.40 -23.60 -24.26
CA ARG A 210 18.17 -22.87 -24.65
C ARG A 210 16.93 -23.67 -24.32
N ASP A 211 16.97 -24.98 -24.55
CA ASP A 211 15.84 -25.87 -24.30
C ASP A 211 15.71 -26.12 -22.81
N TYR A 212 16.83 -26.22 -22.07
CA TYR A 212 16.81 -26.27 -20.61
C TYR A 212 16.12 -25.04 -19.99
N LYS A 213 16.38 -23.84 -20.52
CA LYS A 213 15.72 -22.60 -20.08
C LYS A 213 14.19 -22.68 -20.22
N ASN A 214 13.71 -23.27 -21.31
CA ASN A 214 12.26 -23.41 -21.55
C ASN A 214 11.64 -24.43 -20.58
N ILE A 215 12.31 -25.55 -20.35
CA ILE A 215 11.89 -26.56 -19.36
C ILE A 215 11.84 -25.94 -17.95
N TRP A 216 12.84 -25.14 -17.59
CA TRP A 216 12.86 -24.42 -16.32
C TRP A 216 11.69 -23.45 -16.16
N ALA A 217 11.33 -22.72 -17.21
CA ALA A 217 10.18 -21.80 -17.17
C ALA A 217 8.87 -22.56 -16.89
N GLU A 218 8.72 -23.76 -17.47
CA GLU A 218 7.58 -24.63 -17.22
C GLU A 218 7.56 -25.16 -15.77
N MET A 219 8.69 -25.69 -15.27
CA MET A 219 8.82 -26.12 -13.87
C MET A 219 8.57 -24.97 -12.89
N SER A 220 9.06 -23.76 -13.20
CA SER A 220 8.85 -22.56 -12.40
C SER A 220 7.36 -22.22 -12.23
N ASN A 221 6.55 -22.42 -13.27
CA ASN A 221 5.11 -22.21 -13.19
C ASN A 221 4.42 -23.29 -12.34
N ILE A 222 4.82 -24.56 -12.49
CA ILE A 222 4.31 -25.67 -11.66
C ILE A 222 4.59 -25.40 -10.18
N VAL A 223 5.81 -25.00 -9.82
CA VAL A 223 6.19 -24.65 -8.44
C VAL A 223 5.39 -23.44 -7.93
N LYS A 224 5.21 -22.39 -8.75
CA LYS A 224 4.38 -21.22 -8.36
C LYS A 224 2.93 -21.57 -8.06
N ASP A 225 2.36 -22.54 -8.79
CA ASP A 225 1.00 -23.01 -8.55
C ASP A 225 0.93 -23.95 -7.35
N TYR A 226 1.94 -24.80 -7.16
CA TYR A 226 2.08 -25.64 -5.97
C TYR A 226 2.24 -24.81 -4.68
N ASP A 227 3.01 -23.73 -4.71
CA ASP A 227 3.20 -22.78 -3.60
C ASP A 227 1.90 -22.11 -3.13
N LYS A 228 0.83 -22.17 -3.93
CA LYS A 228 -0.49 -21.68 -3.53
C LYS A 228 -1.24 -22.72 -2.69
N ILE A 229 -0.86 -23.98 -2.76
CA ILE A 229 -1.34 -25.09 -1.93
C ILE A 229 -0.66 -24.96 -0.56
N GLY A 230 -1.41 -25.05 0.54
CA GLY A 230 -0.86 -24.96 1.90
C GLY A 230 -0.55 -23.55 2.40
N LYS A 231 -0.45 -22.53 1.54
CA LYS A 231 -0.51 -21.13 2.00
C LYS A 231 -1.92 -20.89 2.57
N ARG A 232 -2.01 -20.93 3.90
CA ARG A 232 -3.13 -20.34 4.65
C ARG A 232 -3.18 -18.85 4.29
N ASN A 233 -3.82 -18.51 3.19
CA ASN A 233 -4.44 -17.21 3.07
C ASN A 233 -5.49 -17.19 4.16
N LYS A 234 -5.16 -16.55 5.29
CA LYS A 234 -6.12 -16.26 6.35
C LYS A 234 -7.31 -15.63 5.65
N LYS A 235 -8.51 -16.17 5.89
CA LYS A 235 -9.76 -15.45 5.64
C LYS A 235 -9.53 -14.03 6.15
N LYS A 236 -9.68 -13.01 5.30
CA LYS A 236 -9.71 -11.65 5.84
C LYS A 236 -10.93 -11.64 6.73
N ASP A 237 -10.74 -11.39 8.02
CA ASP A 237 -11.91 -11.31 8.88
C ASP A 237 -12.82 -10.16 8.40
N ASP A 238 -14.08 -10.23 8.79
CA ASP A 238 -15.08 -9.22 8.46
C ASP A 238 -14.62 -7.80 8.84
N ASN A 239 -13.85 -7.71 9.93
CA ASN A 239 -13.24 -6.48 10.39
C ASN A 239 -12.26 -5.90 9.36
N HIS A 240 -11.41 -6.69 8.72
CA HIS A 240 -10.52 -6.25 7.65
C HIS A 240 -11.29 -5.82 6.40
N LEU A 241 -12.32 -6.57 5.99
CA LEU A 241 -13.15 -6.21 4.84
C LEU A 241 -13.85 -4.87 5.05
N ASN A 242 -14.45 -4.68 6.23
CA ASN A 242 -15.09 -3.43 6.62
C ASN A 242 -14.11 -2.25 6.70
N LYS A 243 -12.87 -2.48 7.18
CA LYS A 243 -11.78 -1.47 7.13
C LYS A 243 -11.47 -1.07 5.69
N HIS A 244 -11.38 -2.04 4.77
CA HIS A 244 -11.12 -1.80 3.36
C HIS A 244 -12.26 -1.02 2.68
N ALA A 245 -13.50 -1.40 2.91
CA ALA A 245 -14.69 -0.72 2.38
C ALA A 245 -14.80 0.73 2.89
N MET A 246 -14.57 0.96 4.19
CA MET A 246 -14.53 2.29 4.78
C MET A 246 -13.44 3.16 4.13
N HIS A 247 -12.23 2.61 3.96
CA HIS A 247 -11.12 3.33 3.35
C HIS A 247 -11.41 3.71 1.89
N LEU A 248 -12.09 2.85 1.12
CA LEU A 248 -12.54 3.16 -0.24
C LEU A 248 -13.44 4.39 -0.27
N ILE A 249 -14.48 4.44 0.58
CA ILE A 249 -15.39 5.60 0.65
C ILE A 249 -14.65 6.87 1.11
N ARG A 250 -13.74 6.74 2.10
CA ARG A 250 -12.90 7.86 2.56
C ARG A 250 -12.01 8.44 1.47
N LEU A 251 -11.54 7.62 0.53
CA LEU A 251 -10.74 8.11 -0.61
C LEU A 251 -11.57 8.99 -1.54
N PHE A 252 -12.81 8.59 -1.85
CA PHE A 252 -13.73 9.42 -2.64
C PHE A 252 -14.00 10.76 -1.96
N MET A 253 -14.34 10.74 -0.66
CA MET A 253 -14.59 11.96 0.11
C MET A 253 -13.42 12.94 0.05
N MET A 254 -12.20 12.44 0.22
CA MET A 254 -11.00 13.27 0.17
C MET A 254 -10.71 13.81 -1.24
N ALA A 255 -10.90 12.99 -2.28
CA ALA A 255 -10.75 13.41 -3.66
C ALA A 255 -11.76 14.52 -4.02
N ILE A 256 -13.01 14.38 -3.56
CA ILE A 256 -14.06 15.38 -3.74
C ILE A 256 -13.70 16.70 -3.04
N ASP A 257 -13.21 16.67 -1.80
CA ASP A 257 -12.77 17.90 -1.11
C ASP A 257 -11.62 18.58 -1.85
N ILE A 258 -10.67 17.82 -2.40
CA ILE A 258 -9.58 18.37 -3.21
C ILE A 258 -10.13 19.03 -4.48
N LEU A 259 -11.00 18.34 -5.21
CA LEU A 259 -11.49 18.80 -6.51
C LEU A 259 -12.52 19.95 -6.40
N GLU A 260 -13.42 19.90 -5.43
CA GLU A 260 -14.46 20.92 -5.24
C GLU A 260 -13.95 22.14 -4.48
N LYS A 261 -13.07 21.95 -3.48
CA LYS A 261 -12.70 23.02 -2.53
C LYS A 261 -11.21 23.39 -2.55
N GLY A 262 -10.35 22.55 -3.16
CA GLY A 262 -8.90 22.72 -3.06
C GLY A 262 -8.38 22.51 -1.64
N GLU A 263 -9.02 21.63 -0.88
CA GLU A 263 -8.70 21.34 0.52
C GLU A 263 -8.29 19.89 0.73
N ILE A 264 -7.35 19.68 1.66
CA ILE A 264 -6.88 18.35 2.05
C ILE A 264 -7.41 18.11 3.46
N ASN A 265 -8.47 17.30 3.57
CA ASN A 265 -9.17 17.01 4.82
C ASN A 265 -9.06 15.52 5.17
N THR A 266 -8.09 15.17 6.00
CA THR A 266 -7.81 13.78 6.39
C THR A 266 -8.73 13.30 7.49
N TYR A 267 -8.96 14.12 8.52
CA TYR A 267 -9.88 13.80 9.60
C TYR A 267 -11.32 14.11 9.20
N ARG A 268 -12.18 13.08 9.20
CA ARG A 268 -13.54 13.17 8.64
C ARG A 268 -14.58 13.52 9.69
N VAL A 269 -14.59 14.77 10.17
CA VAL A 269 -15.51 15.21 11.25
C VAL A 269 -16.98 14.94 10.87
N HIS A 270 -17.39 15.37 9.67
CA HIS A 270 -18.79 15.34 9.24
C HIS A 270 -19.25 13.95 8.82
N GLU A 271 -18.38 13.16 8.19
CA GLU A 271 -18.71 11.82 7.71
C GLU A 271 -18.29 10.71 8.68
N LYS A 272 -17.81 11.07 9.88
CA LYS A 272 -17.30 10.13 10.89
C LYS A 272 -18.27 9.01 11.17
N GLU A 273 -19.54 9.34 11.39
CA GLU A 273 -20.58 8.37 11.73
C GLU A 273 -20.78 7.37 10.60
N LEU A 274 -20.85 7.83 9.34
CA LEU A 274 -20.96 6.97 8.18
C LEU A 274 -19.76 6.03 8.04
N LEU A 275 -18.54 6.56 8.21
CA LEU A 275 -17.33 5.74 8.13
C LEU A 275 -17.26 4.71 9.26
N LEU A 276 -17.67 5.06 10.48
CA LEU A 276 -17.77 4.12 11.60
C LEU A 276 -18.85 3.06 11.36
N ASN A 277 -20.00 3.44 10.79
CA ASN A 277 -21.05 2.49 10.41
C ASN A 277 -20.52 1.44 9.41
N ILE A 278 -19.77 1.87 8.38
CA ILE A 278 -19.12 0.94 7.44
C ILE A 278 -18.06 0.10 8.18
N ARG A 279 -17.20 0.74 8.98
CA ARG A 279 -16.10 0.09 9.73
C ARG A 279 -16.59 -1.02 10.65
N ASN A 280 -17.76 -0.82 11.27
CA ASN A 280 -18.38 -1.72 12.24
C ASN A 280 -19.35 -2.73 11.59
N GLY A 281 -19.42 -2.79 10.25
CA GLY A 281 -20.17 -3.83 9.54
C GLY A 281 -21.67 -3.59 9.40
N LYS A 282 -22.18 -2.36 9.63
CA LYS A 282 -23.61 -2.05 9.45
C LYS A 282 -24.13 -2.37 8.05
N PHE A 283 -23.24 -2.31 7.06
CA PHE A 283 -23.53 -2.60 5.66
C PHE A 283 -23.14 -4.02 5.24
N GLN A 284 -22.61 -4.83 6.16
CA GLN A 284 -22.20 -6.20 5.87
C GLN A 284 -23.37 -7.14 6.16
N LYS A 285 -23.65 -8.04 5.21
CA LYS A 285 -24.67 -9.07 5.31
C LYS A 285 -24.11 -10.31 6.01
N GLU A 286 -25.00 -11.20 6.45
CA GLU A 286 -24.64 -12.48 7.08
C GLU A 286 -23.80 -13.40 6.17
N ASP A 287 -23.94 -13.26 4.84
CA ASP A 287 -23.16 -13.99 3.84
C ASP A 287 -21.74 -13.44 3.63
N GLY A 288 -21.35 -12.40 4.37
CA GLY A 288 -20.06 -11.71 4.28
C GLY A 288 -19.97 -10.64 3.19
N ASN A 289 -20.94 -10.55 2.27
CA ASN A 289 -21.00 -9.50 1.26
C ASN A 289 -21.56 -8.19 1.81
N PHE A 290 -21.44 -7.10 1.05
CA PHE A 290 -22.06 -5.82 1.38
C PHE A 290 -23.50 -5.73 0.86
N SER A 291 -24.33 -4.95 1.54
CA SER A 291 -25.73 -4.69 1.16
C SER A 291 -25.84 -3.79 -0.07
N ASP A 292 -27.00 -3.78 -0.70
CA ASP A 292 -27.30 -2.90 -1.84
C ASP A 292 -27.19 -1.41 -1.48
N ASP A 293 -27.44 -1.06 -0.21
CA ASP A 293 -27.25 0.30 0.32
C ASP A 293 -25.78 0.74 0.23
N PHE A 294 -24.83 -0.16 0.50
CA PHE A 294 -23.40 0.16 0.37
C PHE A 294 -23.01 0.38 -1.08
N TYR A 295 -23.49 -0.46 -2.00
CA TYR A 295 -23.21 -0.29 -3.43
C TYR A 295 -23.88 0.97 -3.99
N SER A 296 -25.05 1.34 -3.48
CA SER A 296 -25.73 2.60 -3.81
C SER A 296 -24.92 3.80 -3.33
N LEU A 297 -24.42 3.76 -2.09
CA LEU A 297 -23.52 4.78 -1.53
C LEU A 297 -22.22 4.90 -2.34
N LEU A 298 -21.60 3.78 -2.69
CA LEU A 298 -20.40 3.76 -3.53
C LEU A 298 -20.66 4.45 -4.87
N LYS A 299 -21.76 4.11 -5.53
CA LYS A 299 -22.16 4.69 -6.82
C LYS A 299 -22.44 6.19 -6.71
N GLU A 300 -23.03 6.64 -5.60
CA GLU A 300 -23.22 8.07 -5.33
C GLU A 300 -21.88 8.82 -5.27
N TYR A 301 -20.90 8.28 -4.54
CA TYR A 301 -19.56 8.86 -4.45
C TYR A 301 -18.79 8.81 -5.78
N GLU A 302 -18.94 7.76 -6.59
CA GLU A 302 -18.38 7.69 -7.95
C GLU A 302 -18.98 8.77 -8.86
N ASN A 303 -20.30 8.97 -8.82
CA ASN A 303 -20.98 10.01 -9.59
C ASN A 303 -20.53 11.41 -9.14
N ARG A 304 -20.42 11.64 -7.83
CA ARG A 304 -19.97 12.91 -7.29
C ARG A 304 -18.50 13.19 -7.62
N LEU A 305 -17.64 12.17 -7.56
CA LEU A 305 -16.25 12.32 -8.01
C LEU A 305 -16.19 12.70 -9.50
N THR A 306 -17.01 12.06 -10.33
CA THR A 306 -17.10 12.38 -11.77
C THR A 306 -17.57 13.82 -11.98
N TYR A 307 -18.59 14.26 -11.24
CA TYR A 307 -19.04 15.65 -11.27
C TYR A 307 -17.94 16.62 -10.85
N ALA A 308 -17.26 16.36 -9.73
CA ALA A 308 -16.18 17.19 -9.23
C ALA A 308 -15.00 17.26 -10.22
N ALA A 309 -14.64 16.13 -10.84
CA ALA A 309 -13.59 16.07 -11.86
C ALA A 309 -13.91 16.94 -13.09
N ASN A 310 -15.18 16.98 -13.50
CA ASN A 310 -15.63 17.79 -14.66
C ASN A 310 -15.79 19.28 -14.33
N ASN A 311 -15.96 19.65 -13.06
CA ASN A 311 -16.28 21.01 -12.63
C ASN A 311 -15.20 21.64 -11.73
N THR A 312 -14.04 21.00 -11.57
CA THR A 312 -12.97 21.51 -10.72
C THR A 312 -12.30 22.75 -11.31
N SER A 313 -11.96 23.69 -10.43
CA SER A 313 -11.14 24.87 -10.75
C SER A 313 -9.63 24.64 -10.59
N LEU A 314 -9.22 23.43 -10.18
CA LEU A 314 -7.80 23.10 -10.07
C LEU A 314 -7.09 23.18 -11.44
N PRO A 315 -5.82 23.59 -11.46
CA PRO A 315 -5.04 23.62 -12.69
C PRO A 315 -4.75 22.20 -13.21
N GLU A 316 -4.44 22.06 -14.50
CA GLU A 316 -4.00 20.78 -15.08
C GLU A 316 -2.75 20.24 -14.37
N GLU A 317 -1.80 21.14 -14.10
CA GLU A 317 -0.51 20.84 -13.50
C GLU A 317 -0.29 21.62 -12.20
N PRO A 318 0.51 21.09 -11.25
CA PRO A 318 0.86 21.81 -10.03
C PRO A 318 1.62 23.11 -10.36
N ASN A 319 1.71 24.04 -9.40
CA ASN A 319 2.51 25.24 -9.60
C ASN A 319 4.01 24.91 -9.49
N MET A 320 4.60 24.45 -10.59
CA MET A 320 5.98 23.97 -10.64
C MET A 320 7.00 25.05 -10.26
N THR A 321 6.75 26.32 -10.59
CA THR A 321 7.64 27.43 -10.21
C THR A 321 7.70 27.59 -8.69
N LYS A 322 6.53 27.67 -8.01
CA LYS A 322 6.50 27.80 -6.55
C LYS A 322 7.04 26.56 -5.84
N VAL A 323 6.82 25.39 -6.42
CA VAL A 323 7.37 24.13 -5.89
C VAL A 323 8.89 24.15 -5.97
N GLU A 324 9.45 24.52 -7.12
CA GLU A 324 10.89 24.62 -7.32
C GLU A 324 11.51 25.62 -6.33
N GLU A 325 10.94 26.83 -6.22
CA GLU A 325 11.40 27.86 -5.27
C GLU A 325 11.41 27.34 -3.82
N PHE A 326 10.34 26.65 -3.41
CA PHE A 326 10.24 26.06 -2.07
C PHE A 326 11.28 24.95 -1.85
N VAL A 327 11.42 24.04 -2.81
CA VAL A 327 12.38 22.93 -2.74
C VAL A 327 13.81 23.44 -2.69
N MET A 328 14.15 24.40 -3.56
CA MET A 328 15.46 25.05 -3.58
C MET A 328 15.75 25.73 -2.24
N SER A 329 14.81 26.50 -1.69
CA SER A 329 14.98 27.18 -0.40
C SER A 329 15.23 26.20 0.76
N VAL A 330 14.50 25.08 0.82
CA VAL A 330 14.69 24.06 1.86
C VAL A 330 16.03 23.35 1.68
N ASN A 331 16.35 22.91 0.47
CA ASN A 331 17.59 22.19 0.18
C ASN A 331 18.83 23.07 0.33
N GLU A 332 18.74 24.37 0.03
CA GLU A 332 19.82 25.33 0.27
C GLU A 332 20.15 25.45 1.76
N ARG A 333 19.13 25.58 2.62
CA ARG A 333 19.32 25.59 4.09
C ARG A 333 19.98 24.30 4.58
N VAL A 334 19.60 23.15 4.05
CA VAL A 334 20.27 21.87 4.34
C VAL A 334 21.74 21.90 3.93
N VAL A 335 22.04 22.37 2.72
CA VAL A 335 23.42 22.42 2.19
C VAL A 335 24.28 23.41 2.97
N LYS A 336 23.71 24.51 3.47
CA LYS A 336 24.38 25.50 4.30
C LYS A 336 24.47 25.13 5.79
N ASP A 337 23.85 24.01 6.18
CA ASP A 337 23.77 23.56 7.58
C ASP A 337 22.97 24.55 8.49
N GLU A 338 21.93 25.17 7.94
CA GLU A 338 21.07 26.22 8.55
C GLU A 338 19.65 25.71 8.93
N ILE A 339 19.51 24.41 9.22
CA ILE A 339 18.21 23.75 9.47
C ILE A 339 17.77 23.72 10.94
#